data_AF-A0A3B9IR10-F1
#
_entry.id   AF-A0A3B9IR10-F1
#
_cell.length_a   1.000
_cell.length_b   1.000
_cell.length_c   1.000
_cell.angle_alpha   90.00
_cell.angle_beta   90.00
_cell.angle_gamma   90.00
#
_symmetry.space_group_name_H-M   'P 1'
#
loop_
_entity.id
_entity.type
_entity.pdbx_description
1 polymer ?
#
loop_
_entity_poly.entity_id
_entity_poly.type
_entity_poly.pdbx_seq_one_letter_code
_entity_poly.pdbx_strand_id
1 'polypeptide(L)'
;MFDAAKLLATLHSSIKTEYVESLQQVADEQAQALWWGLLRPAGLNLQASTPAGVEIERRSYLSEPAVLALRFGAQSVEQLSADVASAFVVALEMRNTDAVAALLHPRFFIEDSDYGVSPAALARRLDFATALVATHAARLVDHLDAPRQADDGSWSVGEELRFSLAPGDGFLFVEPASLR
;
A
#
# COMPACT_ATOMS: atom_id res chain seq x y z
N MET A 1 9.85 8.89 22.66
CA MET A 1 10.01 8.93 21.19
C MET A 1 10.25 10.38 20.79
N PHE A 2 11.28 10.63 20.00
CA PHE A 2 11.67 11.96 19.53
C PHE A 2 10.85 12.34 18.30
N ASP A 3 10.35 13.58 18.21
CA ASP A 3 9.50 14.09 17.12
C ASP A 3 10.26 15.18 16.37
N ALA A 4 10.85 14.80 15.24
CA ALA A 4 11.70 15.68 14.44
C ALA A 4 10.89 16.79 13.76
N ALA A 5 9.65 16.51 13.36
CA ALA A 5 8.75 17.49 12.75
C ALA A 5 8.39 18.62 13.72
N LYS A 6 8.12 18.28 14.98
CA LYS A 6 7.86 19.28 16.03
C LYS A 6 9.11 20.08 16.38
N LEU A 7 10.28 19.45 16.43
CA LEU A 7 11.52 20.18 16.66
C LEU A 7 11.74 21.18 15.52
N LEU A 8 11.64 20.77 14.26
CA LEU A 8 11.73 21.65 13.08
C LEU A 8 10.81 22.86 13.17
N ALA A 9 9.55 22.65 13.54
CA ALA A 9 8.56 23.73 13.66
C ALA A 9 8.90 24.75 14.77
N THR A 10 9.79 24.38 15.71
CA THR A 10 10.21 25.23 16.83
C THR A 10 11.63 25.78 16.70
N LEU A 11 12.37 25.41 15.65
CA LEU A 11 13.72 25.89 15.42
C LEU A 11 13.71 27.36 14.97
N HIS A 12 14.63 28.14 15.55
CA HIS A 12 14.82 29.54 15.21
C HIS A 12 15.63 29.66 13.91
N SER A 13 15.42 30.74 13.14
CA SER A 13 16.06 30.98 11.83
C SER A 13 17.60 31.15 11.86
N SER A 14 18.21 31.12 13.04
CA SER A 14 19.65 31.20 13.26
C SER A 14 20.36 29.84 13.29
N ILE A 15 19.63 28.74 13.15
CA ILE A 15 20.19 27.38 13.08
C ILE A 15 20.84 27.16 11.70
N LYS A 16 21.98 26.48 11.65
CA LYS A 16 22.66 26.16 10.38
C LYS A 16 21.78 25.28 9.49
N THR A 17 21.72 25.61 8.21
CA THR A 17 20.92 24.92 7.19
C THR A 17 21.13 23.40 7.15
N GLU A 18 22.37 22.95 7.32
CA GLU A 18 22.76 21.52 7.33
C GLU A 18 22.02 20.70 8.40
N TYR A 19 21.75 21.30 9.57
CA TYR A 19 20.99 20.65 10.64
C TYR A 19 19.49 20.65 10.39
N VAL A 20 18.98 21.67 9.69
CA VAL A 20 17.57 21.75 9.28
C VAL A 20 17.28 20.68 8.23
N GLU A 21 18.16 20.52 7.24
CA GLU A 21 18.04 19.49 6.19
C GLU A 21 18.08 18.08 6.79
N SER A 22 19.03 17.81 7.68
CA SER A 22 19.13 16.50 8.35
C SER A 22 17.89 16.20 9.21
N LEU A 23 17.37 17.20 9.92
CA LEU A 23 16.14 17.03 10.70
C LEU A 23 14.90 16.87 9.81
N GLN A 24 14.85 17.55 8.67
CA GLN A 24 13.76 17.41 7.69
C GLN A 24 13.71 16.00 7.14
N GLN A 25 14.87 15.44 6.78
CA GLN A 25 14.96 14.06 6.33
C GLN A 25 14.44 13.08 7.41
N VAL A 26 14.84 13.26 8.67
CA VAL A 26 14.35 12.42 9.78
C VAL A 26 12.84 12.64 10.02
N ALA A 27 12.33 13.85 9.87
CA ALA A 27 10.90 14.14 9.98
C ALA A 27 10.09 13.50 8.85
N ASP A 28 10.61 13.48 7.63
CA ASP A 28 9.99 12.83 6.48
C ASP A 28 10.01 11.31 6.64
N GLU A 29 11.11 10.73 7.13
CA GLU A 29 11.23 9.32 7.48
C GLU A 29 10.26 8.93 8.62
N GLN A 30 10.13 9.78 9.65
CA GLN A 30 9.18 9.58 10.74
C GLN A 30 7.73 9.71 10.27
N ALA A 31 7.44 10.67 9.39
CA ALA A 31 6.12 10.85 8.80
C ALA A 31 5.74 9.64 7.97
N GLN A 32 6.66 9.12 7.15
CA GLN A 32 6.47 7.86 6.43
C GLN A 32 6.25 6.71 7.41
N ALA A 33 7.10 6.52 8.42
CA ALA A 33 6.95 5.42 9.39
C ALA A 33 5.65 5.49 10.22
N LEU A 34 5.20 6.69 10.62
CA LEU A 34 3.91 6.94 11.26
C LEU A 34 2.74 6.62 10.32
N TRP A 35 2.87 7.01 9.05
CA TRP A 35 1.88 6.76 8.00
C TRP A 35 1.73 5.26 7.69
N TRP A 36 2.82 4.51 7.73
CA TRP A 36 2.87 3.06 7.55
C TRP A 36 2.49 2.26 8.80
N GLY A 37 2.24 2.92 9.94
CA GLY A 37 1.91 2.24 11.21
C GLY A 37 3.10 1.60 11.94
N LEU A 38 4.33 1.83 11.45
CA LEU A 38 5.58 1.35 12.04
C LEU A 38 5.93 2.12 13.33
N LEU A 39 5.46 3.36 13.44
CA LEU A 39 5.44 4.13 14.68
C LEU A 39 4.00 4.34 15.11
N ARG A 40 3.69 4.13 16.40
CA ARG A 40 2.40 4.53 16.96
C ARG A 40 2.37 6.07 17.05
N PRO A 41 1.38 6.76 16.46
CA PRO A 41 1.29 8.20 16.62
C PRO A 41 1.14 8.58 18.10
N ALA A 42 1.96 9.53 18.55
CA ALA A 42 1.58 10.36 19.69
C ALA A 42 0.37 11.19 19.22
N GLY A 43 -0.79 10.92 19.80
CA GLY A 43 -2.07 11.31 19.22
C GLY A 43 -2.23 12.82 19.01
N LEU A 44 -2.85 13.17 17.87
CA LEU A 44 -4.02 14.06 17.73
C LEU A 44 -4.21 14.42 16.25
N ASN A 45 -5.30 13.91 15.66
CA ASN A 45 -6.08 14.52 14.56
C ASN A 45 -5.32 15.40 13.54
N LEU A 46 -4.62 14.77 12.60
CA LEU A 46 -4.13 15.42 11.37
C LEU A 46 -4.53 14.63 10.12
N GLN A 47 -5.78 14.18 10.04
CA GLN A 47 -6.38 13.78 8.76
C GLN A 47 -7.42 14.83 8.37
N ALA A 48 -7.21 15.45 7.20
CA ALA A 48 -8.26 16.19 6.51
C ALA A 48 -9.50 15.29 6.43
N SER A 49 -10.66 15.81 6.83
CA SER A 49 -11.89 15.03 6.97
C SER A 49 -12.31 14.44 5.63
N THR A 50 -11.94 13.18 5.39
CA THR A 50 -12.55 12.38 4.33
C THR A 50 -14.03 12.21 4.70
N PRO A 51 -14.97 12.36 3.75
CA PRO A 51 -16.38 12.14 4.00
C PRO A 51 -16.61 10.75 4.63
N ALA A 52 -17.49 10.67 5.64
CA ALA A 52 -17.67 9.45 6.42
C ALA A 52 -17.99 8.21 5.57
N GLY A 53 -18.73 8.37 4.46
CA GLY A 53 -19.02 7.28 3.52
C GLY A 53 -17.76 6.72 2.87
N VAL A 54 -16.88 7.59 2.36
CA VAL A 54 -15.62 7.16 1.74
C VAL A 54 -14.70 6.47 2.76
N GLU A 55 -14.69 6.92 4.01
CA GLU A 55 -13.92 6.28 5.09
C GLU A 55 -14.46 4.89 5.45
N ILE A 56 -15.79 4.69 5.43
CA ILE A 56 -16.40 3.37 5.63
C ILE A 56 -15.96 2.41 4.51
N GLU A 57 -16.03 2.86 3.25
CA GLU A 57 -15.61 2.03 2.12
C GLU A 57 -14.10 1.76 2.14
N ARG A 58 -13.27 2.74 2.51
CA ARG A 58 -11.83 2.53 2.71
C ARG A 58 -11.52 1.46 3.75
N ARG A 59 -12.23 1.50 4.88
CA ARG A 59 -12.05 0.53 5.96
C ARG A 59 -12.36 -0.89 5.52
N SER A 60 -13.26 -1.11 4.56
CA SER A 60 -13.60 -2.45 4.09
C SER A 60 -12.37 -3.23 3.63
N TYR A 61 -11.57 -2.68 2.71
CA TYR A 61 -10.36 -3.35 2.23
C TYR A 61 -9.12 -3.14 3.12
N LEU A 62 -9.03 -2.01 3.85
CA LEU A 62 -7.91 -1.79 4.77
C LEU A 62 -7.98 -2.66 6.03
N SER A 63 -9.17 -3.18 6.36
CA SER A 63 -9.39 -4.09 7.48
C SER A 63 -9.31 -5.56 7.07
N GLU A 64 -9.03 -5.85 5.80
CA GLU A 64 -8.85 -7.23 5.34
C GLU A 64 -7.66 -7.89 6.06
N PRO A 65 -7.79 -9.15 6.52
CA PRO A 65 -6.75 -9.79 7.33
C PRO A 65 -5.37 -9.79 6.67
N ALA A 66 -5.33 -9.95 5.34
CA ALA A 66 -4.08 -9.90 4.57
C ALA A 66 -3.40 -8.52 4.67
N VAL A 67 -4.17 -7.43 4.59
CA VAL A 67 -3.65 -6.06 4.70
C VAL A 67 -3.24 -5.75 6.14
N LEU A 68 -4.05 -6.14 7.14
CA LEU A 68 -3.73 -5.91 8.55
C LEU A 68 -2.45 -6.63 8.98
N ALA A 69 -2.25 -7.88 8.56
CA ALA A 69 -1.04 -8.63 8.87
C ALA A 69 0.21 -7.94 8.32
N LEU A 70 0.15 -7.40 7.10
CA LEU A 70 1.25 -6.68 6.46
C LEU A 70 1.54 -5.35 7.16
N ARG A 71 0.50 -4.57 7.48
CA ARG A 71 0.64 -3.25 8.14
C ARG A 71 1.33 -3.32 9.50
N PHE A 72 1.08 -4.39 10.25
CA PHE A 72 1.62 -4.54 11.60
C PHE A 72 2.82 -5.51 11.69
N GLY A 73 3.14 -6.21 10.59
CA GLY A 73 4.22 -7.19 10.54
C GLY A 73 5.55 -6.64 10.03
N ALA A 74 5.53 -5.64 9.14
CA ALA A 74 6.74 -5.10 8.52
C ALA A 74 7.58 -4.27 9.52
N GLN A 75 8.91 -4.26 9.31
CA GLN A 75 9.85 -3.47 10.12
C GLN A 75 10.52 -2.34 9.34
N SER A 76 10.45 -2.36 8.01
CA SER A 76 10.94 -1.31 7.11
C SER A 76 10.07 -1.22 5.85
N VAL A 77 10.26 -0.18 5.04
CA VAL A 77 9.52 0.03 3.78
C VAL A 77 9.91 -1.00 2.72
N GLU A 78 11.19 -1.37 2.67
CA GLU A 78 11.72 -2.40 1.77
C GLU A 78 11.12 -3.77 2.13
N GLN A 79 11.09 -4.09 3.42
CA GLN A 79 10.47 -5.33 3.91
C GLN A 79 8.97 -5.34 3.59
N LEU A 80 8.26 -4.22 3.84
CA LEU A 80 6.84 -4.10 3.51
C LEU A 80 6.58 -4.32 2.01
N SER A 81 7.46 -3.80 1.16
CA SER A 81 7.35 -3.96 -0.30
C SER A 81 7.48 -5.42 -0.73
N ALA A 82 8.47 -6.12 -0.18
CA ALA A 82 8.66 -7.55 -0.40
C ALA A 82 7.51 -8.40 0.15
N ASP A 83 7.00 -8.04 1.33
CA ASP A 83 5.90 -8.75 1.98
C ASP A 83 4.57 -8.55 1.21
N VAL A 84 4.30 -7.35 0.71
CA VAL A 84 3.12 -7.07 -0.13
C VAL A 84 3.18 -7.85 -1.44
N ALA A 85 4.34 -7.83 -2.13
CA ALA A 85 4.52 -8.60 -3.36
C ALA A 85 4.31 -10.10 -3.11
N SER A 86 4.90 -10.64 -2.04
CA SER A 86 4.76 -12.05 -1.67
C SER A 86 3.33 -12.42 -1.30
N ALA A 87 2.65 -11.58 -0.50
CA ALA A 87 1.26 -11.81 -0.11
C ALA A 87 0.31 -11.77 -1.31
N PHE A 88 0.56 -10.91 -2.30
CA PHE A 88 -0.23 -10.85 -3.53
C PHE A 88 -0.09 -12.14 -4.35
N VAL A 89 1.13 -12.62 -4.53
CA VAL A 89 1.43 -13.88 -5.22
C VAL A 89 0.76 -15.05 -4.51
N VAL A 90 0.92 -15.16 -3.20
CA VAL A 90 0.26 -16.21 -2.39
C VAL A 90 -1.26 -16.12 -2.49
N ALA A 91 -1.84 -14.92 -2.50
CA ALA A 91 -3.28 -14.75 -2.65
C ALA A 91 -3.78 -15.24 -4.02
N LEU A 92 -3.00 -15.03 -5.09
CA LEU A 92 -3.28 -15.57 -6.43
C LEU A 92 -3.20 -17.11 -6.44
N GLU A 93 -2.14 -17.69 -5.86
CA GLU A 93 -1.97 -19.15 -5.77
C GLU A 93 -3.12 -19.82 -4.99
N MET A 94 -3.48 -19.23 -3.86
CA MET A 94 -4.56 -19.70 -2.98
C MET A 94 -5.96 -19.39 -3.53
N ARG A 95 -6.04 -18.71 -4.68
CA ARG A 95 -7.30 -18.25 -5.31
C ARG A 95 -8.17 -17.43 -4.36
N ASN A 96 -7.53 -16.70 -3.44
CA ASN A 96 -8.20 -15.86 -2.47
C ASN A 96 -8.53 -14.51 -3.09
N THR A 97 -9.70 -14.44 -3.71
CA THR A 97 -10.14 -13.27 -4.49
C THR A 97 -10.25 -12.02 -3.62
N ASP A 98 -10.72 -12.15 -2.37
CA ASP A 98 -10.85 -11.01 -1.46
C ASP A 98 -9.47 -10.44 -1.09
N ALA A 99 -8.49 -11.30 -0.80
CA ALA A 99 -7.12 -10.87 -0.53
C ALA A 99 -6.46 -10.23 -1.76
N VAL A 100 -6.66 -10.81 -2.95
CA VAL A 100 -6.18 -10.20 -4.21
C VAL A 100 -6.81 -8.82 -4.39
N ALA A 101 -8.13 -8.72 -4.27
CA ALA A 101 -8.85 -7.45 -4.36
C ALA A 101 -8.26 -6.45 -3.36
N ALA A 102 -8.13 -6.82 -2.09
CA ALA A 102 -7.60 -5.98 -1.01
C ALA A 102 -6.18 -5.46 -1.23
N LEU A 103 -5.36 -6.16 -2.01
CA LEU A 103 -3.99 -5.76 -2.34
C LEU A 103 -3.88 -4.94 -3.64
N LEU A 104 -4.92 -4.89 -4.47
CA LEU A 104 -4.94 -4.03 -5.67
C LEU A 104 -5.16 -2.55 -5.33
N HIS A 105 -4.54 -1.63 -6.06
CA HIS A 105 -4.64 -0.22 -5.74
C HIS A 105 -6.05 0.34 -6.04
N PRO A 106 -6.76 0.96 -5.06
CA PRO A 106 -8.17 1.36 -5.21
C PRO A 106 -8.42 2.44 -6.28
N ARG A 107 -7.49 3.41 -6.43
CA ARG A 107 -7.64 4.52 -7.40
C ARG A 107 -7.95 4.11 -8.84
N PHE A 108 -7.51 2.92 -9.27
CA PHE A 108 -7.68 2.45 -10.65
C PHE A 108 -9.11 1.97 -10.96
N PHE A 109 -9.96 1.86 -9.94
CA PHE A 109 -11.33 1.40 -10.06
C PHE A 109 -12.35 2.50 -9.76
N ILE A 110 -11.88 3.72 -9.52
CA ILE A 110 -12.70 4.93 -9.32
C ILE A 110 -12.89 5.58 -10.70
N GLU A 111 -14.13 5.75 -11.11
CA GLU A 111 -14.50 6.49 -12.32
C GLU A 111 -14.89 7.92 -11.96
N ASP A 112 -14.95 8.81 -12.96
CA ASP A 112 -15.37 10.20 -12.76
C ASP A 112 -16.81 10.33 -12.21
N SER A 113 -17.62 9.29 -12.38
CA SER A 113 -18.99 9.22 -11.86
C SER A 113 -19.05 8.86 -10.37
N ASP A 114 -17.95 8.38 -9.79
CA ASP A 114 -17.90 7.99 -8.38
C ASP A 114 -17.58 9.15 -7.45
N TYR A 115 -18.10 9.05 -6.23
CA TYR A 115 -17.68 9.90 -5.14
C TYR A 115 -16.52 9.25 -4.38
N GLY A 116 -15.32 9.28 -4.96
CA GLY A 116 -14.13 8.64 -4.39
C GLY A 116 -14.24 7.12 -4.34
N VAL A 117 -13.80 6.50 -3.23
CA VAL A 117 -14.01 5.06 -3.02
C VAL A 117 -15.49 4.82 -2.74
N SER A 118 -16.20 4.24 -3.71
CA SER A 118 -17.62 3.93 -3.67
C SER A 118 -17.86 2.41 -3.67
N PRO A 119 -19.06 1.93 -3.29
CA PRO A 119 -19.42 0.52 -3.44
C PRO A 119 -19.26 0.00 -4.89
N ALA A 120 -19.53 0.84 -5.89
CA ALA A 120 -19.36 0.49 -7.30
C ALA A 120 -17.86 0.32 -7.66
N ALA A 121 -16.99 1.19 -7.14
CA ALA A 121 -15.55 1.06 -7.30
C ALA A 121 -14.99 -0.21 -6.65
N LEU A 122 -15.50 -0.56 -5.46
CA LEU A 122 -15.12 -1.80 -4.79
C LEU A 122 -15.61 -3.05 -5.55
N ALA A 123 -16.82 -3.00 -6.11
CA ALA A 123 -17.33 -4.09 -6.94
C ALA A 123 -16.48 -4.32 -8.20
N ARG A 124 -16.12 -3.25 -8.93
CA ARG A 124 -15.22 -3.35 -10.10
C ARG A 124 -13.86 -3.92 -9.74
N ARG A 125 -13.33 -3.54 -8.57
CA ARG A 125 -12.06 -4.06 -8.04
C ARG A 125 -12.15 -5.56 -7.75
N LEU A 126 -13.25 -6.02 -7.18
CA LEU A 126 -13.52 -7.43 -6.92
C LEU A 126 -13.71 -8.23 -8.21
N ASP A 127 -14.44 -7.68 -9.19
CA ASP A 127 -14.63 -8.30 -10.51
C ASP A 127 -13.30 -8.47 -11.24
N PHE A 128 -12.43 -7.45 -11.19
CA PHE A 128 -11.08 -7.54 -11.74
C PHE A 128 -10.24 -8.61 -11.03
N ALA A 129 -10.25 -8.64 -9.69
CA ALA A 129 -9.55 -9.66 -8.93
C ALA A 129 -10.04 -11.08 -9.28
N THR A 130 -11.35 -11.25 -9.45
CA THR A 130 -11.97 -12.52 -9.86
C THR A 130 -11.45 -12.96 -11.23
N ALA A 131 -11.45 -12.05 -12.21
CA ALA A 131 -10.93 -12.33 -13.56
C ALA A 131 -9.42 -12.63 -13.54
N LEU A 132 -8.66 -11.92 -12.71
CA LEU A 132 -7.21 -12.12 -12.56
C LEU A 132 -6.91 -13.51 -11.99
N VAL A 133 -7.59 -13.90 -10.91
CA VAL A 133 -7.47 -15.22 -10.28
C VAL A 133 -7.84 -16.32 -11.28
N ALA A 134 -8.94 -16.16 -12.04
CA ALA A 134 -9.35 -17.15 -13.04
C ALA A 134 -8.31 -17.30 -14.17
N THR A 135 -7.75 -16.18 -14.63
CA THR A 135 -6.72 -16.17 -15.70
C THR A 135 -5.43 -16.81 -15.22
N HIS A 136 -4.98 -16.50 -14.01
CA HIS A 136 -3.76 -17.07 -13.43
C HIS A 136 -3.92 -18.56 -13.07
N ALA A 137 -5.07 -18.95 -12.51
CA ALA A 137 -5.35 -20.35 -12.20
C ALA A 137 -5.34 -21.26 -13.44
N ALA A 138 -5.55 -20.69 -14.64
CA ALA A 138 -5.46 -21.42 -15.90
C ALA A 138 -4.04 -21.52 -16.48
N ARG A 139 -3.11 -20.66 -16.04
CA ARG A 139 -1.73 -20.59 -16.56
C ARG A 139 -0.71 -21.29 -15.67
N LEU A 140 -1.00 -21.41 -14.37
CA LEU A 140 -0.02 -21.90 -13.40
C LEU A 140 0.13 -23.41 -13.37
N VAL A 141 1.38 -23.85 -13.53
CA VAL A 141 1.91 -25.12 -13.02
C VAL A 141 2.14 -24.95 -11.51
N ASP A 142 1.92 -26.00 -10.71
CA ASP A 142 2.02 -25.95 -9.24
C ASP A 142 3.28 -25.19 -8.75
N HIS A 143 3.04 -24.13 -7.96
CA HIS A 143 4.01 -23.20 -7.32
C HIS A 143 4.58 -22.07 -8.17
N LEU A 144 4.18 -20.84 -7.84
CA LEU A 144 4.85 -19.61 -8.23
C LEU A 144 6.15 -19.45 -7.42
N ASP A 145 7.24 -19.14 -8.11
CA ASP A 145 8.49 -18.75 -7.45
C ASP A 145 8.28 -17.52 -6.54
N ALA A 146 9.18 -17.31 -5.58
CA ALA A 146 9.16 -16.07 -4.80
C ALA A 146 9.33 -14.84 -5.72
N PRO A 147 8.53 -13.77 -5.52
CA PRO A 147 8.59 -12.59 -6.36
C PRO A 147 9.95 -11.89 -6.24
N ARG A 148 10.47 -11.42 -7.38
CA ARG A 148 11.75 -10.73 -7.46
C ARG A 148 11.55 -9.30 -7.92
N GLN A 149 12.21 -8.38 -7.23
CA GLN A 149 12.26 -6.98 -7.63
C GLN A 149 13.34 -6.77 -8.70
N ALA A 150 13.00 -6.07 -9.76
CA ALA A 150 13.92 -5.62 -10.79
C ALA A 150 14.48 -4.24 -10.46
N ASP A 151 15.56 -3.84 -11.15
CA ASP A 151 16.25 -2.57 -10.92
C ASP A 151 15.38 -1.32 -11.16
N ASP A 152 14.31 -1.46 -11.96
CA ASP A 152 13.32 -0.41 -12.22
C ASP A 152 12.22 -0.32 -11.15
N GLY A 153 12.30 -1.13 -10.09
CA GLY A 153 11.34 -1.20 -9.00
C GLY A 153 10.11 -2.06 -9.28
N SER A 154 9.99 -2.64 -10.48
CA SER A 154 8.93 -3.61 -10.79
C SER A 154 9.20 -4.97 -10.13
N TRP A 155 8.13 -5.73 -9.92
CA TRP A 155 8.13 -7.07 -9.36
C TRP A 155 7.73 -8.06 -10.43
N SER A 156 8.33 -9.24 -10.37
CA SER A 156 8.04 -10.32 -11.31
C SER A 156 8.01 -11.68 -10.63
N VAL A 157 7.17 -12.56 -11.16
CA VAL A 157 7.24 -13.99 -10.89
C VAL A 157 7.30 -14.73 -12.21
N GLY A 158 8.46 -15.36 -12.47
CA GLY A 158 8.74 -15.95 -13.78
C GLY A 158 8.60 -14.96 -14.93
N GLU A 159 8.21 -15.47 -16.09
CA GLU A 159 7.88 -14.64 -17.27
C GLU A 159 6.39 -14.26 -17.34
N GLU A 160 5.56 -14.84 -16.47
CA GLU A 160 4.10 -14.85 -16.60
C GLU A 160 3.39 -13.73 -15.84
N LEU A 161 4.02 -13.20 -14.80
CA LEU A 161 3.43 -12.15 -13.96
C LEU A 161 4.45 -11.05 -13.70
N ARG A 162 4.13 -9.84 -14.14
CA ARG A 162 4.86 -8.61 -13.75
C ARG A 162 3.91 -7.57 -13.19
N PHE A 163 4.36 -6.83 -12.18
CA PHE A 163 3.58 -5.75 -11.56
C PHE A 163 4.45 -4.71 -10.85
N SER A 164 3.91 -3.53 -10.57
CA SER A 164 4.51 -2.50 -9.74
C SER A 164 3.70 -2.30 -8.46
N LEU A 165 4.36 -1.74 -7.44
CA LEU A 165 3.73 -1.33 -6.20
C LEU A 165 3.67 0.18 -6.13
N ALA A 166 2.55 0.72 -5.64
CA ALA A 166 2.36 2.15 -5.44
C ALA A 166 1.64 2.46 -4.12
N PRO A 167 1.98 3.60 -3.47
CA PRO A 167 1.32 4.01 -2.24
C PRO A 167 -0.08 4.54 -2.52
N GLY A 168 -1.05 4.17 -1.67
CA GLY A 168 -2.41 4.70 -1.66
C GLY A 168 -2.99 4.57 -0.25
N ASP A 169 -3.90 5.46 0.18
CA ASP A 169 -4.65 5.36 1.46
C ASP A 169 -3.84 4.91 2.72
N GLY A 170 -2.55 5.25 2.81
CA GLY A 170 -1.70 4.81 3.93
C GLY A 170 -1.19 3.36 3.88
N PHE A 171 -1.22 2.73 2.71
CA PHE A 171 -0.74 1.37 2.45
C PHE A 171 -0.12 1.25 1.04
N LEU A 172 0.60 0.16 0.80
CA LEU A 172 1.31 -0.10 -0.45
C LEU A 172 0.52 -1.15 -1.21
N PHE A 173 0.12 -0.84 -2.43
CA PHE A 173 -0.77 -1.67 -3.22
C PHE A 173 -0.15 -2.06 -4.55
N VAL A 174 -0.62 -3.17 -5.11
CA VAL A 174 -0.29 -3.60 -6.47
C VAL A 174 -1.04 -2.74 -7.48
N GLU A 175 -0.35 -2.22 -8.48
CA GLU A 175 -0.97 -1.41 -9.54
C GLU A 175 -1.58 -2.30 -10.64
N PRO A 176 -2.91 -2.29 -10.84
CA PRO A 176 -3.53 -3.15 -11.84
C PRO A 176 -3.05 -2.87 -13.27
N ALA A 177 -2.75 -1.61 -13.60
CA ALA A 177 -2.29 -1.20 -14.93
C ALA A 177 -0.90 -1.76 -15.30
N SER A 178 -0.15 -2.22 -14.30
CA SER A 178 1.17 -2.81 -14.49
C SER A 178 1.13 -4.33 -14.69
N LEU A 179 -0.01 -4.97 -14.39
CA LEU A 179 -0.17 -6.42 -14.48
C LEU A 179 -0.06 -6.87 -15.94
N ARG A 180 0.95 -7.70 -16.20
CA ARG A 180 1.19 -8.33 -17.51
C ARG A 180 1.49 -9.80 -17.34
#